data_AF-A0A9E6XWS4-F1
#
_entry.id   AF-A0A9E6XWS4-F1
#
_cell.length_a   1.000
_cell.length_b   1.000
_cell.length_c   1.000
_cell.angle_alpha   90.00
_cell.angle_beta   90.00
_cell.angle_gamma   90.00
#
_symmetry.space_group_name_H-M   'P 1'
#
loop_
_entity.id
_entity.type
_entity.pdbx_description
1 polymer ?
#
loop_
_entity_poly.entity_id
_entity_poly.type
_entity_poly.pdbx_seq_one_letter_code
_entity_poly.pdbx_strand_id
1 'polypeptide(L)'
;MTAEVLALALTLAVHIVGAFALIGVLVRNSGADVRDWWPGDDDGGPPPDDPQPQRPQPGGGGGVPLPDAQASPVRLREPGQISERYPRPARRPAHPPAPAPERQPEHG
;
A
#
# COMPACT_ATOMS: atom_id res chain seq x y z
N MET A 1 -34.72 30.73 -6.66
CA MET A 1 -33.47 30.86 -7.45
C MET A 1 -32.32 31.49 -6.65
N THR A 2 -32.46 32.68 -6.05
CA THR A 2 -31.34 33.32 -5.30
C THR A 2 -30.89 32.56 -4.04
N ALA A 3 -31.83 32.01 -3.26
CA ALA A 3 -31.52 31.27 -2.04
C ALA A 3 -30.80 29.92 -2.29
N GLU A 4 -31.16 29.20 -3.35
CA GLU A 4 -30.46 27.97 -3.76
C GLU A 4 -29.04 28.27 -4.23
N VAL A 5 -28.85 29.31 -5.05
CA VAL A 5 -27.52 29.74 -5.48
C VAL A 5 -26.67 30.16 -4.28
N LEU A 6 -27.26 30.85 -3.30
CA LEU A 6 -26.58 31.21 -2.06
C LEU A 6 -26.18 29.96 -1.25
N ALA A 7 -27.07 28.98 -1.11
CA ALA A 7 -26.78 27.74 -0.40
C ALA A 7 -25.64 26.97 -1.08
N LEU A 8 -25.69 26.81 -2.40
CA LEU A 8 -24.64 26.15 -3.18
C LEU A 8 -23.30 26.88 -3.06
N ALA A 9 -23.31 28.22 -3.15
CA ALA A 9 -22.11 29.04 -3.01
C ALA A 9 -21.49 28.90 -1.62
N LEU A 10 -22.31 28.91 -0.56
CA LEU A 10 -21.85 28.74 0.82
C LEU A 10 -21.29 27.33 1.05
N THR A 11 -21.98 26.29 0.58
CA THR A 11 -21.49 24.92 0.68
C THR A 11 -20.16 24.78 -0.04
N LEU A 12 -20.04 25.28 -1.27
CA LEU A 12 -18.79 25.26 -2.01
C LEU A 12 -17.67 26.00 -1.27
N ALA A 13 -17.95 27.20 -0.75
CA ALA A 13 -16.96 28.00 -0.01
C ALA A 13 -16.45 27.26 1.24
N VAL A 14 -17.35 26.67 2.04
CA VAL A 14 -16.98 25.88 3.22
C VAL A 14 -16.10 24.69 2.84
N HIS A 15 -16.44 23.98 1.75
CA HIS A 15 -15.65 22.84 1.30
C HIS A 15 -14.28 23.25 0.77
N ILE A 16 -14.17 24.38 0.08
CA ILE A 16 -12.90 24.92 -0.37
C ILE A 16 -12.01 25.23 0.84
N VAL A 17 -12.54 25.95 1.84
CA VAL A 17 -11.80 26.27 3.07
C VAL A 17 -11.39 24.99 3.82
N GLY A 18 -12.31 24.03 3.95
CA GLY A 18 -12.03 22.74 4.59
C GLY A 18 -10.96 21.93 3.86
N ALA A 19 -11.01 21.89 2.52
CA ALA A 19 -10.01 21.21 1.70
C ALA A 19 -8.63 21.85 1.87
N PHE A 20 -8.52 23.18 1.84
CA PHE A 20 -7.26 23.88 2.08
C PHE A 20 -6.72 23.64 3.49
N ALA A 21 -7.58 23.68 4.51
CA ALA A 21 -7.18 23.37 5.89
C ALA A 21 -6.66 21.94 6.02
N LEU A 22 -7.35 20.96 5.42
CA LEU A 22 -6.95 19.56 5.41
C LEU A 22 -5.60 19.37 4.71
N ILE A 23 -5.43 19.93 3.51
CA ILE A 23 -4.17 19.88 2.75
C ILE A 23 -3.06 20.54 3.55
N GLY A 24 -3.30 21.70 4.18
CA GLY A 24 -2.31 22.40 4.99
C GLY A 24 -1.84 21.59 6.20
N VAL A 25 -2.77 20.92 6.90
CA VAL A 25 -2.42 20.00 8.01
C VAL A 25 -1.64 18.81 7.50
N LEU A 26 -2.05 18.22 6.37
CA LEU A 26 -1.37 17.10 5.76
C LEU A 26 0.08 17.45 5.42
N VAL A 27 0.30 18.53 4.65
CA VAL A 27 1.62 19.03 4.25
C VAL A 27 2.51 19.28 5.47
N ARG A 28 1.99 20.01 6.47
CA ARG A 28 2.74 20.32 7.70
C ARG A 28 3.17 19.07 8.48
N ASN A 29 2.35 18.02 8.49
CA ASN A 29 2.62 16.82 9.29
C ASN A 29 3.38 15.73 8.52
N SER A 30 3.28 15.71 7.18
CA SER A 30 3.90 14.68 6.35
C SER A 30 5.25 15.08 5.76
N GLY A 31 5.62 16.36 5.83
CA GLY A 31 6.84 16.87 5.19
C GLY A 31 6.78 16.79 3.65
N ALA A 32 5.61 16.49 3.09
CA ALA A 32 5.39 16.42 1.65
C ALA A 32 5.28 17.84 1.10
N ASP A 33 6.14 18.18 0.13
CA ASP A 33 5.95 19.39 -0.64
C ASP A 33 4.85 19.15 -1.67
N VAL A 34 3.86 20.06 -1.72
CA VAL A 34 2.77 20.03 -2.72
C VAL A 34 3.29 20.03 -4.15
N ARG A 35 4.56 20.40 -4.33
CA ARG A 35 5.30 20.44 -5.59
C ARG A 35 5.68 19.05 -6.09
N ASP A 36 5.90 18.09 -5.19
CA ASP A 36 6.24 16.70 -5.51
C ASP A 36 5.07 15.94 -6.16
N TRP A 37 3.85 16.49 -6.07
CA TRP A 37 2.65 15.91 -6.70
C TRP A 37 2.46 16.36 -8.15
N TRP A 38 3.29 17.26 -8.67
CA TRP A 38 3.25 17.68 -10.06
C TRP A 38 4.20 16.83 -10.92
N PRO A 39 3.70 16.09 -11.93
CA PRO A 39 4.56 15.28 -12.79
C PRO A 39 5.39 16.20 -13.69
N GLY A 40 6.65 16.43 -13.31
CA GLY A 40 7.61 17.24 -14.08
C GLY A 40 8.71 17.95 -13.29
N ASP A 41 8.58 18.08 -11.97
CA ASP A 41 9.56 18.81 -11.13
C ASP A 41 10.62 17.87 -10.47
N ASP A 42 10.95 16.75 -11.12
CA ASP A 42 11.98 15.79 -10.67
C ASP A 42 13.43 16.28 -10.96
N ASP A 43 13.65 17.60 -10.90
CA ASP A 43 14.96 18.24 -11.06
C ASP A 43 15.71 18.28 -9.72
N GLY A 44 16.14 17.10 -9.26
CA GLY A 44 17.42 16.90 -8.58
C GLY A 44 17.85 17.84 -7.46
N GLY A 45 16.95 18.25 -6.56
CA GLY A 45 17.35 18.84 -5.28
C GLY A 45 18.18 17.85 -4.45
N PRO A 46 19.19 18.28 -3.67
CA PRO A 46 19.89 17.39 -2.76
C PRO A 46 18.83 16.72 -1.86
N PRO A 47 18.91 15.39 -1.65
CA PRO A 47 17.91 14.69 -0.86
C PRO A 47 17.80 15.41 0.50
N PRO A 48 16.57 15.66 1.01
CA PRO A 48 16.42 16.07 2.39
C PRO A 48 17.20 15.08 3.25
N ASP A 49 17.90 15.55 4.29
CA ASP A 49 18.70 14.72 5.17
C ASP A 49 17.90 13.46 5.52
N ASP A 50 18.17 12.37 4.80
CA ASP A 50 17.45 11.12 4.97
C ASP A 50 17.61 10.81 6.46
N PRO A 51 16.51 10.59 7.22
CA PRO A 51 16.65 10.12 8.56
C PRO A 51 17.51 8.87 8.46
N GLN A 52 18.77 8.99 8.94
CA GLN A 52 19.76 7.93 8.77
C GLN A 52 19.06 6.63 9.09
N PRO A 53 19.12 5.61 8.21
CA PRO A 53 18.41 4.37 8.42
C PRO A 53 18.72 3.92 9.84
N GLN A 54 17.73 4.04 10.72
CA GLN A 54 17.93 3.75 12.12
C GLN A 54 18.38 2.30 12.13
N ARG A 55 19.61 2.08 12.58
CA ARG A 55 20.13 0.73 12.77
C ARG A 55 19.03 -0.02 13.54
N PRO A 56 18.50 -1.15 13.03
CA PRO A 56 17.42 -1.85 13.70
C PRO A 56 17.79 -2.01 15.17
N GLN A 57 17.02 -1.37 16.06
CA GLN A 57 17.23 -1.59 17.49
C GLN A 57 17.02 -3.09 17.72
N PRO A 58 18.01 -3.81 18.27
CA PRO A 58 17.79 -5.19 18.68
C PRO A 58 16.67 -5.15 19.74
N GLY A 59 15.44 -5.50 19.36
CA GLY A 59 14.26 -5.42 20.23
C GLY A 59 13.13 -4.47 19.79
N GLY A 60 13.24 -3.80 18.64
CA GLY A 60 12.21 -2.90 18.12
C GLY A 60 11.00 -3.60 17.47
N GLY A 61 10.29 -4.41 18.24
CA GLY A 61 9.00 -4.98 17.87
C GLY A 61 8.29 -5.37 19.15
N GLY A 62 7.20 -4.68 19.50
CA GLY A 62 6.41 -4.92 20.71
C GLY A 62 5.64 -6.25 20.71
N GLY A 63 6.23 -7.31 20.16
CA GLY A 63 5.74 -8.67 20.19
C GLY A 63 6.88 -9.60 20.62
N VAL A 64 6.54 -10.63 21.39
CA VAL A 64 7.49 -11.68 21.79
C VAL A 64 8.17 -12.23 20.52
N PRO A 65 9.51 -12.20 20.42
CA PRO A 65 10.19 -12.78 19.26
C PRO A 65 9.86 -14.26 19.17
N LEU A 66 9.34 -14.70 18.02
CA LEU A 66 9.13 -16.12 17.77
C LEU A 66 10.52 -16.81 17.81
N PRO A 67 10.68 -17.89 18.60
CA PRO A 67 11.99 -18.52 18.83
C PRO A 67 12.65 -19.07 17.55
N ASP A 68 11.87 -19.25 16.48
CA ASP A 68 12.26 -19.80 15.20
C ASP A 68 12.16 -18.79 14.03
N ALA A 69 11.91 -17.51 14.32
CA ALA A 69 11.85 -16.48 13.30
C ALA A 69 13.25 -16.21 12.71
N GLN A 70 13.56 -16.82 11.58
CA GLN A 70 14.75 -16.50 10.79
C GLN A 70 14.47 -15.44 9.74
N ALA A 71 15.41 -14.50 9.60
CA ALA A 71 15.40 -13.54 8.50
C ALA A 71 15.49 -14.28 7.16
N SER A 72 14.72 -13.83 6.16
CA SER A 72 14.82 -14.39 4.81
C SER A 72 16.22 -14.15 4.23
N PRO A 73 16.85 -15.14 3.58
CA PRO A 73 18.13 -14.94 2.88
C PRO A 73 17.97 -14.07 1.62
N VAL A 74 16.73 -13.81 1.19
CA VAL A 74 16.42 -13.04 -0.01
C VAL A 74 16.24 -11.56 0.30
N ARG A 75 17.05 -10.72 -0.33
CA ARG A 75 16.84 -9.27 -0.35
C ARG A 75 15.75 -8.92 -1.37
N LEU A 76 14.57 -8.57 -0.88
CA LEU A 76 13.42 -8.18 -1.71
C LEU A 76 13.45 -6.71 -2.19
N ARG A 77 14.49 -5.96 -1.82
CA ARG A 77 14.64 -4.51 -2.13
C ARG A 77 15.73 -4.23 -3.16
N GLU A 78 16.15 -5.24 -3.91
CA GLU A 78 17.10 -5.05 -4.99
C GLU A 78 16.40 -4.39 -6.19
N PRO A 79 17.09 -3.52 -6.96
CA PRO A 79 16.53 -2.96 -8.18
C PRO A 79 16.07 -4.06 -9.16
N GLY A 80 14.84 -3.98 -9.63
CA GLY A 80 14.23 -4.94 -10.58
C GLY A 80 12.88 -5.49 -10.12
N GLN A 81 12.16 -6.17 -11.02
CA GLN A 81 10.85 -6.72 -10.71
C GLN A 81 10.99 -8.07 -9.98
N ILE A 82 10.35 -8.21 -8.80
CA ILE A 82 10.42 -9.45 -8.00
C ILE A 82 9.87 -10.65 -8.78
N SER A 83 8.85 -10.45 -9.61
CA SER A 83 8.24 -11.49 -10.46
C SER A 83 9.19 -12.05 -11.53
N GLU A 84 10.23 -11.31 -11.93
CA GLU A 84 11.23 -11.80 -12.87
C GLU A 84 12.22 -12.76 -12.20
N ARG A 85 12.51 -12.55 -10.92
CA ARG A 85 13.50 -13.35 -10.17
C ARG A 85 12.90 -14.55 -9.47
N TYR A 86 11.61 -14.50 -9.13
CA TYR A 86 10.94 -15.55 -8.38
C TYR A 86 9.70 -16.02 -9.14
N PRO A 87 9.70 -17.25 -9.69
CA PRO A 87 8.54 -17.80 -10.35
C PRO A 87 7.39 -17.93 -9.36
N ARG A 88 6.17 -17.62 -9.82
CA ARG A 88 4.98 -17.74 -8.99
C ARG A 88 4.82 -19.20 -8.55
N PRO A 89 4.66 -19.50 -7.25
CA PRO A 89 4.38 -20.85 -6.79
C PRO A 89 3.15 -21.42 -7.50
N ALA A 90 3.21 -22.70 -7.85
CA ALA A 90 2.08 -23.40 -8.45
C ALA A 90 0.87 -23.31 -7.51
N ARG A 91 -0.28 -22.86 -8.04
CA ARG A 91 -1.51 -22.84 -7.25
C ARG A 91 -1.90 -24.27 -6.92
N ARG A 92 -2.11 -24.55 -5.63
CA ARG A 92 -2.80 -25.78 -5.21
C ARG A 92 -4.23 -25.76 -5.79
N PRO A 93 -4.75 -26.90 -6.27
CA PRO A 93 -6.16 -27.00 -6.65
C PRO A 93 -7.07 -26.48 -5.55
N ALA A 94 -8.09 -25.69 -5.91
CA ALA A 94 -9.03 -25.11 -4.96
C ALA A 94 -9.86 -26.20 -4.24
N HIS A 95 -10.04 -27.35 -4.88
CA HIS A 95 -10.84 -28.45 -4.37
C HIS A 95 -10.15 -29.80 -4.65
N PRO A 96 -10.41 -30.82 -3.82
CA PRO A 96 -10.02 -32.19 -4.15
C PRO A 96 -10.68 -32.64 -5.46
N PRO A 97 -10.07 -33.59 -6.19
CA PRO A 97 -10.66 -34.14 -7.41
C PRO A 97 -12.04 -34.74 -7.11
N ALA A 98 -12.98 -34.55 -8.03
CA ALA A 98 -14.31 -35.11 -7.90
C ALA A 98 -14.25 -36.65 -7.83
N PRO A 99 -15.09 -37.30 -7.01
CA PRO A 99 -15.18 -38.75 -6.97
C PRO A 99 -15.48 -39.32 -8.37
N ALA A 100 -14.83 -40.43 -8.71
CA ALA A 100 -15.12 -41.13 -9.97
C ALA A 100 -16.59 -41.60 -9.97
N PRO A 101 -17.27 -41.56 -11.12
CA PRO A 101 -18.64 -42.05 -11.22
C PRO A 101 -18.71 -43.53 -10.83
N GLU A 102 -19.55 -43.82 -9.83
CA GLU A 102 -19.82 -45.18 -9.37
C GLU A 102 -20.61 -45.90 -10.47
N ARG A 103 -20.05 -47.00 -10.98
CA ARG A 103 -20.76 -47.84 -11.96
C ARG A 103 -21.89 -48.55 -11.22
N GLN A 104 -23.12 -48.17 -11.51
CA GLN A 104 -24.30 -48.88 -11.01
C GLN A 104 -24.32 -50.28 -11.65
N PRO A 105 -24.49 -51.36 -10.87
CA PRO A 105 -24.68 -52.68 -11.44
C PRO A 105 -26.07 -52.73 -12.09
N GLU A 106 -26.08 -52.88 -13.41
CA GLU A 106 -27.27 -53.23 -14.20
C GLU A 106 -27.84 -54.53 -13.61
N HIS A 107 -28.96 -54.46 -12.86
CA HIS A 107 -29.68 -55.65 -12.41
C HIS A 107 -30.58 -56.14 -13.54
N GLY A 108 -30.22 -57.29 -14.10
CA GLY A 108 -31.10 -58.14 -14.92
C GLY A 108 -31.74 -59.24 -14.08
#